data_AF-A0A1X1TU85-F1
#
_entry.id   AF-A0A1X1TU85-F1
#
_cell.length_a   1.000
_cell.length_b   1.000
_cell.length_c   1.000
_cell.angle_alpha   90.00
_cell.angle_beta   90.00
_cell.angle_gamma   90.00
#
_symmetry.space_group_name_H-M   'P 1'
#
loop_
_entity.id
_entity.type
_entity.pdbx_description
1 polymer ?
#
loop_
_entity_poly.entity_id
_entity_poly.type
_entity_poly.pdbx_seq_one_letter_code
_entity_poly.pdbx_strand_id
1 'polypeptide(L)'
;MRLISVAAAVGMAITVPLVPMPASAQADTGIDGYVSCVGGDAKPPPPGVDAEVWFPGMHVITNDFDSGVPSAQITQRLIDMGVAPKDAATRVRCFLANQPRGEGH
;
A
#
# COMPACT_ATOMS: atom_id res chain seq x y z
N MET A 1 11.85 71.80 -17.47
CA MET A 1 12.83 71.09 -16.62
C MET A 1 12.24 69.74 -16.25
N ARG A 2 12.93 68.65 -16.58
CA ARG A 2 12.56 67.28 -16.18
C ARG A 2 12.95 67.09 -14.71
N LEU A 3 12.05 66.56 -13.90
CA LEU A 3 12.41 65.95 -12.62
C LEU A 3 11.71 64.61 -12.52
N ILE A 4 12.55 63.59 -12.60
CA ILE A 4 12.25 62.18 -12.49
C ILE A 4 12.33 61.86 -11.00
N SER A 5 11.37 61.15 -10.44
CA SER A 5 11.53 60.56 -9.11
C SER A 5 10.97 59.14 -9.13
N VAL A 6 11.93 58.23 -8.98
CA VAL A 6 11.87 56.79 -9.15
C VAL A 6 11.14 56.19 -7.96
N ALA A 7 10.07 55.44 -8.23
CA ALA A 7 9.41 54.62 -7.22
C ALA A 7 10.30 53.42 -6.89
N ALA A 8 10.88 53.40 -5.69
CA ALA A 8 11.63 52.26 -5.18
C ALA A 8 10.66 51.14 -4.79
N ALA A 9 10.55 50.11 -5.63
CA ALA A 9 9.88 48.87 -5.30
C ALA A 9 10.82 48.00 -4.45
N VAL A 10 10.62 48.00 -3.13
CA VAL A 10 11.28 47.04 -2.23
C VAL A 10 10.51 45.72 -2.35
N GLY A 11 10.98 44.85 -3.25
CA GLY A 11 10.53 43.46 -3.32
C GLY A 11 11.02 42.71 -2.09
N MET A 12 10.14 42.50 -1.11
CA MET A 12 10.41 41.56 -0.02
C MET A 12 10.44 40.15 -0.62
N ALA A 13 11.64 39.59 -0.75
CA ALA A 13 11.84 38.19 -1.03
C ALA A 13 11.33 37.39 0.17
N ILE A 14 10.11 36.88 0.08
CA ILE A 14 9.58 35.91 1.03
C ILE A 14 10.29 34.59 0.70
N THR A 15 11.40 34.32 1.37
CA THR A 15 12.00 32.99 1.35
C THR A 15 11.03 32.07 2.09
N VAL A 16 10.12 31.46 1.34
CA VAL A 16 9.33 30.33 1.84
C VAL A 16 10.36 29.25 2.19
N PRO A 17 10.49 28.84 3.46
CA PRO A 17 11.26 27.66 3.76
C PRO A 17 10.54 26.51 3.04
N LEU A 18 11.17 26.00 1.98
CA LEU A 18 10.89 24.66 1.50
C LEU A 18 11.25 23.73 2.66
N VAL A 19 10.29 23.55 3.56
CA VAL A 19 10.32 22.44 4.50
C VAL A 19 10.53 21.21 3.62
N PRO A 20 11.58 20.42 3.84
CA PRO A 20 11.69 19.13 3.21
C PRO A 20 10.42 18.40 3.64
N MET A 21 9.45 18.28 2.74
CA MET A 21 8.37 17.33 2.91
C MET A 21 9.11 16.03 3.20
N PRO A 22 8.85 15.36 4.33
CA PRO A 22 9.48 14.08 4.58
C PRO A 22 9.19 13.26 3.35
N ALA A 23 10.27 12.84 2.66
CA ALA A 23 10.17 11.86 1.59
C ALA A 23 9.25 10.79 2.16
N SER A 24 8.10 10.59 1.50
CA SER A 24 7.08 9.63 1.90
C SER A 24 7.79 8.45 2.53
N ALA A 25 7.57 8.18 3.82
CA ALA A 25 7.81 6.86 4.35
C ALA A 25 7.06 5.96 3.36
N GLN A 26 7.81 5.29 2.47
CA GLN A 26 7.22 4.43 1.46
C GLN A 26 6.48 3.42 2.32
N ALA A 27 5.14 3.49 2.35
CA ALA A 27 4.38 2.47 3.03
C ALA A 27 4.83 1.18 2.37
N ASP A 28 5.38 0.25 3.16
CA ASP A 28 5.82 -1.03 2.63
C ASP A 28 4.69 -1.55 1.74
N THR A 29 4.97 -1.72 0.46
CA THR A 29 4.06 -2.40 -0.45
C THR A 29 4.42 -3.87 -0.46
N GLY A 30 3.73 -4.65 -1.26
CA GLY A 30 4.11 -6.04 -1.43
C GLY A 30 3.76 -6.93 -0.25
N ILE A 31 4.57 -7.96 -0.01
CA ILE A 31 4.36 -8.91 1.10
C ILE A 31 4.40 -8.20 2.45
N ASP A 32 5.39 -7.35 2.69
CA ASP A 32 5.56 -6.68 3.98
C ASP A 32 4.39 -5.73 4.25
N GLY A 33 3.96 -4.99 3.22
CA GLY A 33 2.75 -4.18 3.25
C GLY A 33 1.48 -4.97 3.54
N TYR A 34 1.33 -6.11 2.87
CA TYR A 34 0.20 -7.01 3.07
C TYR A 34 0.14 -7.52 4.50
N VAL A 35 1.26 -8.02 5.04
CA VAL A 35 1.34 -8.55 6.40
C VAL A 35 1.05 -7.46 7.43
N SER A 36 1.65 -6.28 7.26
CA SER A 36 1.40 -5.11 8.11
C SER A 36 -0.07 -4.68 8.09
N CYS A 37 -0.70 -4.68 6.91
CA CYS A 37 -2.11 -4.33 6.75
C CYS A 37 -3.08 -5.36 7.36
N VAL A 38 -2.79 -6.66 7.21
CA VAL A 38 -3.58 -7.73 7.81
C VAL A 38 -3.47 -7.69 9.34
N GLY A 39 -2.24 -7.46 9.84
CA GLY A 39 -1.94 -7.34 11.26
C GLY A 39 -2.11 -8.64 12.04
N GLY A 40 -2.19 -8.51 13.36
CA GLY A 40 -2.30 -9.64 14.28
C GLY A 40 -1.03 -10.49 14.29
N ASP A 41 -1.18 -11.82 14.17
CA ASP A 41 -0.06 -12.77 14.16
C ASP A 41 0.56 -12.99 12.78
N ALA A 42 0.08 -12.30 11.74
CA ALA A 42 0.66 -12.38 10.40
C ALA A 42 2.14 -11.95 10.45
N LYS A 43 3.01 -12.76 9.87
CA LYS A 43 4.46 -12.52 9.82
C LYS A 43 4.94 -12.67 8.38
N PRO A 44 5.95 -11.89 7.93
CA PRO A 44 6.57 -12.13 6.64
C PRO A 44 7.05 -13.59 6.53
N PRO A 45 7.13 -14.14 5.31
CA PRO A 45 7.68 -15.48 5.10
C PRO A 45 9.15 -15.52 5.57
N PRO A 46 9.60 -16.63 6.16
CA PRO A 46 11.02 -16.86 6.41
C PRO A 46 11.83 -16.77 5.11
N PRO A 47 13.13 -16.40 5.16
CA PRO A 47 13.98 -16.37 3.97
C PRO A 47 13.96 -17.70 3.21
N GLY A 48 13.74 -17.63 1.89
CA GLY A 48 13.68 -18.81 1.00
C GLY A 48 12.35 -19.56 1.02
N VAL A 49 11.29 -19.00 1.62
CA VAL A 49 9.93 -19.54 1.56
C VAL A 49 9.04 -18.59 0.74
N ASP A 50 8.36 -19.15 -0.26
CA ASP A 50 7.41 -18.40 -1.09
C ASP A 50 6.21 -17.93 -0.25
N ALA A 51 5.75 -16.70 -0.49
CA ALA A 51 4.66 -16.11 0.29
C ALA A 51 3.31 -16.79 0.06
N GLU A 52 3.08 -17.31 -1.15
CA GLU A 52 1.90 -18.09 -1.50
C GLU A 52 1.83 -19.40 -0.71
N VAL A 53 2.99 -19.99 -0.37
CA VAL A 53 3.07 -21.21 0.45
C VAL A 53 2.93 -20.86 1.94
N TRP A 54 3.57 -19.77 2.36
CA TRP A 54 3.53 -19.30 3.75
C TRP A 54 2.13 -18.83 4.18
N PHE A 55 1.36 -18.25 3.24
CA PHE A 55 -0.02 -17.83 3.45
C PHE A 55 -0.96 -18.57 2.50
N PRO A 56 -1.57 -19.70 2.91
CA PRO A 56 -2.50 -20.44 2.06
C PRO A 56 -3.66 -19.59 1.53
N GLY A 57 -4.12 -18.61 2.32
CA GLY A 57 -5.12 -17.65 1.87
C GLY A 57 -4.63 -16.68 0.79
N MET A 58 -3.34 -16.33 0.77
CA MET A 58 -2.74 -15.46 -0.25
C MET A 58 -2.72 -16.17 -1.61
N HIS A 59 -2.33 -17.45 -1.65
CA HIS A 59 -2.37 -18.24 -2.89
C HIS A 59 -3.77 -18.26 -3.54
N VAL A 60 -4.82 -18.47 -2.74
CA VAL A 60 -6.21 -18.44 -3.23
C VAL A 60 -6.57 -17.06 -3.78
N ILE A 61 -6.24 -15.99 -3.04
CA ILE A 61 -6.54 -14.62 -3.46
C ILE A 61 -5.81 -14.27 -4.77
N THR A 62 -4.53 -14.62 -4.90
CA THR A 62 -3.73 -14.40 -6.12
C THR A 62 -4.37 -15.11 -7.31
N ASN A 63 -4.59 -16.43 -7.20
CA ASN A 63 -5.14 -17.23 -8.29
C ASN A 63 -6.53 -16.74 -8.73
N ASP A 64 -7.36 -16.32 -7.77
CA ASP A 64 -8.71 -15.83 -8.06
C ASP A 64 -8.69 -14.47 -8.75
N PHE A 65 -7.84 -13.54 -8.30
CA PHE A 65 -7.67 -12.28 -8.99
C PHE A 65 -7.08 -12.45 -10.38
N ASP A 66 -6.10 -13.34 -10.55
CA ASP A 66 -5.48 -13.62 -11.86
C ASP A 66 -6.47 -14.33 -12.81
N SER A 67 -7.45 -15.05 -12.25
CA SER A 67 -8.59 -15.63 -12.98
C SER A 67 -9.73 -14.64 -13.24
N GLY A 68 -9.60 -13.38 -12.82
CA GLY A 68 -10.62 -12.35 -13.02
C GLY A 68 -11.83 -12.45 -12.10
N VAL A 69 -11.73 -13.15 -10.97
CA VAL A 69 -12.80 -13.28 -9.98
C VAL A 69 -12.99 -11.95 -9.23
N PRO A 70 -14.23 -11.44 -9.08
CA PRO A 70 -14.48 -10.20 -8.33
C PRO A 70 -14.18 -10.33 -6.84
N SER A 71 -13.68 -9.26 -6.21
CA SER A 71 -13.26 -9.22 -4.80
C SER A 71 -14.33 -9.73 -3.81
N ALA A 72 -15.61 -9.46 -4.07
CA ALA A 72 -16.70 -9.93 -3.23
C ALA A 72 -16.85 -11.46 -3.26
N GLN A 73 -16.64 -12.07 -4.43
CA GLN A 73 -16.69 -13.52 -4.58
C GLN A 73 -15.46 -14.19 -3.97
N ILE A 74 -14.27 -13.58 -4.07
CA ILE A 74 -13.07 -14.03 -3.36
C ILE A 74 -13.29 -13.98 -1.84
N THR A 75 -13.86 -12.88 -1.35
CA THR A 75 -14.20 -12.72 0.07
C THR A 75 -15.14 -13.82 0.54
N GLN A 76 -16.20 -14.12 -0.23
CA GLN A 76 -17.14 -15.19 0.11
C GLN A 76 -16.46 -16.56 0.10
N ARG A 77 -15.59 -16.85 -0.88
CA ARG A 77 -14.84 -18.11 -0.93
C ARG A 77 -13.96 -18.31 0.30
N LEU A 78 -13.27 -17.26 0.76
CA LEU A 78 -12.49 -17.32 2.01
C LEU A 78 -13.38 -17.66 3.21
N ILE A 79 -14.59 -17.11 3.27
CA ILE A 79 -15.57 -17.41 4.32
C ILE A 79 -16.01 -18.87 4.24
N ASP A 80 -16.30 -19.37 3.05
CA ASP A 80 -16.72 -20.76 2.83
C ASP A 80 -15.61 -21.77 3.21
N MET A 81 -14.34 -21.34 3.17
CA MET A 81 -13.18 -22.09 3.65
C MET A 81 -12.91 -21.94 5.16
N GLY A 82 -13.78 -21.23 5.89
CA GLY A 82 -13.72 -21.09 7.34
C GLY A 82 -12.94 -19.87 7.85
N VAL A 83 -12.56 -18.93 6.98
CA VAL A 83 -11.99 -17.65 7.44
C VAL A 83 -13.12 -16.79 8.02
N ALA A 84 -12.90 -16.19 9.19
CA ALA A 84 -13.90 -15.30 9.78
C ALA A 84 -14.26 -14.15 8.81
N PRO A 85 -15.54 -13.76 8.66
CA PRO A 85 -15.96 -12.78 7.65
C PRO A 85 -15.19 -11.46 7.65
N LYS A 86 -14.88 -10.93 8.85
CA LYS A 86 -14.10 -9.69 9.01
C LYS A 86 -12.66 -9.86 8.51
N ASP A 87 -12.06 -11.02 8.74
CA ASP A 87 -10.69 -11.32 8.37
C ASP A 87 -10.59 -11.59 6.88
N ALA A 88 -11.57 -12.29 6.29
CA ALA A 88 -11.68 -12.50 4.85
C ALA A 88 -11.72 -11.16 4.10
N ALA A 89 -12.62 -10.25 4.51
CA ALA A 89 -12.72 -8.92 3.91
C ALA A 89 -11.42 -8.10 4.11
N THR A 90 -10.78 -8.23 5.28
CA THR A 90 -9.51 -7.55 5.56
C THR A 90 -8.39 -8.05 4.67
N ARG A 91 -8.24 -9.38 4.52
CA ARG A 91 -7.22 -9.98 3.64
C ARG A 91 -7.39 -9.54 2.20
N VAL A 92 -8.61 -9.56 1.65
CA VAL A 92 -8.87 -9.12 0.26
C VAL A 92 -8.58 -7.63 0.08
N ARG A 93 -9.02 -6.78 1.03
CA ARG A 93 -8.72 -5.34 1.01
C ARG A 93 -7.22 -5.06 1.05
N CYS A 94 -6.50 -5.72 1.95
CA CYS A 94 -5.06 -5.58 2.09
C CYS A 94 -4.29 -6.10 0.88
N PHE A 95 -4.78 -7.17 0.25
CA PHE A 95 -4.19 -7.69 -0.98
C PHE A 95 -4.27 -6.67 -2.12
N LEU A 96 -5.43 -6.03 -2.30
CA LEU A 96 -5.62 -5.01 -3.33
C LEU A 96 -4.76 -3.76 -3.09
N ALA A 97 -4.61 -3.37 -1.82
CA ALA A 97 -3.84 -2.19 -1.44
C ALA A 97 -2.32 -2.39 -1.59
N ASN A 98 -1.82 -3.60 -1.34
CA ASN A 98 -0.38 -3.85 -1.27
C ASN A 98 0.16 -4.66 -2.46
N GLN A 99 -0.69 -5.35 -3.22
CA GLN A 99 -0.32 -6.14 -4.39
C GLN A 99 0.89 -7.06 -4.14
N PRO A 100 0.82 -8.01 -3.17
CA PRO A 100 1.95 -8.86 -2.77
C PRO A 100 2.37 -9.91 -3.82
N ARG A 101 2.03 -9.71 -5.10
CA ARG A 101 2.23 -10.68 -6.17
C ARG A 101 3.64 -10.53 -6.75
N GLY A 102 4.32 -11.64 -6.99
CA GLY A 102 5.60 -11.64 -7.71
C GLY A 102 6.80 -11.19 -6.87
N GLU A 103 6.62 -11.02 -5.56
CA GLU A 103 7.69 -10.84 -4.59
C GLU A 103 7.79 -12.17 -3.84
N GLY A 104 8.89 -12.90 -4.00
CA GLY A 104 8.96 -14.29 -3.52
C GLY A 104 10.12 -15.04 -4.16
N HIS A 105 11.22 -14.36 -4.45
CA HIS A 105 12.42 -14.93 -5.06
C HIS A 105 13.63 -14.61 -4.19
#